data_AF-A0A1C4GRF8-F1
#
_entry.id   AF-A0A1C4GRF8-F1
#
_cell.length_a   1.000
_cell.length_b   1.000
_cell.length_c   1.000
_cell.angle_alpha   90.00
_cell.angle_beta   90.00
_cell.angle_gamma   90.00
#
_symmetry.space_group_name_H-M   'P 1'
#
loop_
_entity.id
_entity.type
_entity.pdbx_description
1 polymer ?
#
loop_
_entity_poly.entity_id
_entity_poly.type
_entity_poly.pdbx_seq_one_letter_code
_entity_poly.pdbx_strand_id
1 'polypeptide(L)'
;MISNKQAALFLQQMREQYPSAFKRNYLFYSMIKTKGILDELKELIPWLLAAMIFVSFSMSLSHFIALYFPQFDLFRAHGIAVLIILLIFMLYTPLVIKQIKHSSNSLYQQLRHTPLKLAILIIIQTVNIAYLESLVLQIIVFFFALSFGFVRFYKENMFRKNTQNEHYFYLQETRRICFWSYKQILKIKFKTMFKAKNSKARQLLEQQEKQFIDLYIQLIRYENELCKTHKHLDVETYLDSLM
;
A
#
# COMPACT_ATOMS: atom_id res chain seq x y z
N MET A 1 -16.11 -16.83 -13.92
CA MET A 1 -14.82 -16.14 -14.16
C MET A 1 -15.07 -14.97 -15.09
N ILE A 2 -14.48 -13.81 -14.80
CA ILE A 2 -14.61 -12.62 -15.65
C ILE A 2 -13.69 -12.80 -16.87
N SER A 3 -14.22 -12.58 -18.08
CA SER A 3 -13.41 -12.62 -19.31
C SER A 3 -12.71 -11.28 -19.57
N ASN A 4 -11.63 -11.29 -20.34
CA ASN A 4 -10.92 -10.05 -20.71
C ASN A 4 -11.82 -9.05 -21.42
N LYS A 5 -12.71 -9.53 -22.30
CA LYS A 5 -13.68 -8.68 -23.00
C LYS A 5 -14.63 -8.00 -22.02
N GLN A 6 -15.11 -8.71 -21.00
CA GLN A 6 -15.95 -8.13 -19.95
C GLN A 6 -15.18 -7.08 -19.15
N ALA A 7 -13.92 -7.34 -18.80
CA ALA A 7 -13.08 -6.40 -18.07
C ALA A 7 -12.75 -5.14 -18.85
N ALA A 8 -12.43 -5.28 -20.13
CA ALA A 8 -12.21 -4.15 -21.02
C ALA A 8 -13.46 -3.28 -21.17
N LEU A 9 -14.62 -3.90 -21.45
CA LEU A 9 -15.90 -3.19 -21.61
C LEU A 9 -16.30 -2.47 -20.33
N PHE A 10 -16.16 -3.13 -19.17
CA PHE A 10 -16.44 -2.52 -17.87
C PHE A 10 -15.60 -1.26 -17.64
N LEU A 11 -14.28 -1.35 -17.86
CA LEU A 11 -13.38 -0.20 -17.67
C LEU A 11 -13.61 0.91 -18.69
N GLN A 12 -14.01 0.57 -19.92
CA GLN A 12 -14.39 1.56 -20.93
C GLN A 12 -15.61 2.36 -20.47
N GLN A 13 -16.69 1.69 -20.06
CA GLN A 13 -17.88 2.33 -19.51
C GLN A 13 -17.55 3.21 -18.32
N MET A 14 -16.73 2.72 -17.39
CA MET A 14 -16.29 3.48 -16.23
C MET A 14 -15.46 4.72 -16.61
N ARG A 15 -14.64 4.63 -17.67
CA ARG A 15 -13.82 5.75 -18.16
C ARG A 15 -14.67 6.82 -18.84
N GLU A 16 -15.71 6.43 -19.55
CA GLU A 16 -16.70 7.34 -20.16
C GLU A 16 -17.52 8.07 -19.07
N GLN A 17 -18.00 7.34 -18.06
CA GLN A 17 -18.81 7.92 -16.97
C GLN A 17 -17.97 8.74 -15.99
N TYR A 18 -16.75 8.29 -15.67
CA TYR A 18 -15.91 8.87 -14.61
C TYR A 18 -14.45 9.10 -15.04
N PRO A 19 -14.18 9.96 -16.04
CA PRO A 19 -12.83 10.15 -16.58
C PRO A 19 -11.82 10.66 -15.54
N SER A 20 -12.29 11.41 -14.53
CA SER A 20 -11.43 11.91 -13.45
C SER A 20 -10.85 10.81 -12.54
N ALA A 21 -11.50 9.64 -12.48
CA ALA A 21 -10.98 8.47 -11.76
C ALA A 21 -9.72 7.91 -12.41
N PHE A 22 -9.51 8.17 -13.70
CA PHE A 22 -8.43 7.59 -14.49
C PHE A 22 -7.23 8.53 -14.68
N LYS A 23 -7.45 9.86 -14.69
CA LYS A 23 -6.39 10.85 -14.98
C LYS A 23 -5.63 11.36 -13.76
N ARG A 24 -6.25 11.39 -12.57
CA ARG A 24 -5.71 12.10 -11.39
C ARG A 24 -5.74 11.31 -10.09
N ASN A 25 -5.89 9.98 -10.17
CA ASN A 25 -5.90 9.13 -9.00
C ASN A 25 -4.72 8.15 -9.05
N TYR A 26 -3.83 8.21 -8.06
CA TYR A 26 -2.67 7.32 -8.00
C TYR A 26 -2.80 6.38 -6.81
N LEU A 27 -2.39 5.13 -7.03
CA LEU A 27 -2.23 4.14 -5.98
C LEU A 27 -0.74 4.06 -5.65
N PHE A 28 -0.40 4.06 -4.36
CA PHE A 28 0.99 3.98 -3.91
C PHE A 28 1.43 2.55 -3.56
N TYR A 29 0.78 1.56 -4.13
CA TYR A 29 1.05 0.15 -3.83
C TYR A 29 0.90 -0.72 -5.08
N SER A 30 1.44 -1.94 -5.00
CA SER A 30 1.34 -2.99 -6.03
C SER A 30 1.88 -2.57 -7.40
N MET A 31 3.00 -1.84 -7.41
CA MET A 31 3.68 -1.44 -8.64
C MET A 31 4.31 -2.64 -9.36
N ILE A 32 4.83 -3.60 -8.60
CA ILE A 32 5.46 -4.82 -9.11
C ILE A 32 4.56 -6.00 -8.80
N LYS A 33 4.14 -6.71 -9.85
CA LYS A 33 3.30 -7.91 -9.76
C LYS A 33 4.13 -9.13 -10.12
N THR A 34 4.13 -10.12 -9.24
CA THR A 34 4.95 -11.33 -9.36
C THR A 34 4.08 -12.58 -9.33
N LYS A 35 4.46 -13.57 -10.14
CA LYS A 35 3.76 -14.87 -10.18
C LYS A 35 4.01 -15.72 -8.92
N GLY A 36 4.99 -15.33 -8.12
CA GLY A 36 5.35 -15.94 -6.84
C GLY A 36 6.87 -16.08 -6.71
N ILE A 37 7.32 -16.94 -5.79
CA ILE A 37 8.73 -17.08 -5.35
C ILE A 37 9.70 -17.31 -6.52
N LEU A 38 9.26 -17.95 -7.62
CA LEU A 38 10.11 -18.28 -8.77
C LEU A 38 10.34 -17.13 -9.76
N ASP A 39 9.75 -15.95 -9.56
CA ASP A 39 10.02 -14.73 -10.35
C ASP A 39 11.10 -13.88 -9.62
N GLU A 40 12.16 -14.55 -9.16
CA GLU A 40 13.17 -14.09 -8.17
C GLU A 40 13.76 -12.72 -8.49
N LEU A 41 14.08 -12.47 -9.76
CA LEU A 41 14.67 -11.20 -10.19
C LEU A 41 13.74 -10.01 -9.91
N LYS A 42 12.43 -10.17 -10.11
CA LYS A 42 11.47 -9.10 -9.80
C LYS A 42 11.23 -8.97 -8.30
N GLU A 43 11.47 -10.03 -7.54
CA GLU A 43 11.39 -9.97 -6.08
C GLU A 43 12.52 -9.14 -5.46
N LEU A 44 13.68 -9.08 -6.13
CA LEU A 44 14.83 -8.31 -5.68
C LEU A 44 14.72 -6.81 -5.99
N ILE A 45 13.96 -6.42 -7.02
CA ILE A 45 13.85 -5.00 -7.44
C ILE A 45 13.43 -4.08 -6.28
N PRO A 46 12.36 -4.35 -5.51
CA PRO A 46 11.98 -3.50 -4.38
C PRO A 46 13.05 -3.45 -3.28
N TRP A 47 13.79 -4.54 -3.08
CA TRP A 47 14.86 -4.60 -2.09
C TRP A 47 16.06 -3.75 -2.50
N LEU A 48 16.47 -3.84 -3.76
CA LEU A 48 17.53 -2.99 -4.32
C LEU A 48 17.16 -1.51 -4.21
N LEU A 49 15.92 -1.15 -4.59
CA LEU A 49 15.42 0.21 -4.42
C LEU A 49 15.43 0.66 -2.97
N ALA A 50 14.97 -0.20 -2.04
CA ALA A 50 14.97 0.11 -0.62
C ALA A 50 16.39 0.33 -0.09
N ALA A 51 17.35 -0.53 -0.47
CA ALA A 51 18.74 -0.40 -0.07
C ALA A 51 19.35 0.91 -0.60
N MET A 52 19.21 1.19 -1.90
CA MET A 52 19.75 2.40 -2.53
C MET A 52 19.19 3.68 -1.90
N ILE A 53 17.92 3.70 -1.53
CA ILE A 53 17.30 4.89 -0.95
C ILE A 53 17.64 4.99 0.53
N PHE A 54 17.29 3.97 1.32
CA PHE A 54 17.24 4.11 2.78
C PHE A 54 18.57 3.82 3.46
N VAL A 55 19.44 2.97 2.91
CA VAL A 55 20.79 2.77 3.47
C VAL A 55 21.62 4.02 3.24
N SER A 56 21.63 4.55 2.01
CA SER A 56 22.34 5.80 1.71
C SER A 56 21.79 6.97 2.52
N PHE A 57 20.46 7.06 2.66
CA PHE A 57 19.83 8.08 3.47
C PHE A 57 20.15 7.93 4.97
N SER A 58 20.13 6.71 5.52
CA SER A 58 20.45 6.49 6.95
C SER A 58 21.91 6.82 7.27
N MET A 59 22.84 6.52 6.37
CA MET A 59 24.26 6.86 6.53
C MET A 59 24.47 8.38 6.48
N SER A 60 23.87 9.06 5.49
CA SER A 60 23.95 10.52 5.36
C SER A 60 23.33 11.23 6.57
N LEU A 61 22.14 10.78 7.00
CA LEU A 61 21.44 11.34 8.16
C LEU A 61 22.19 11.07 9.46
N SER A 62 22.81 9.90 9.61
CA SER A 62 23.66 9.58 10.76
C SER A 62 24.85 10.53 10.85
N HIS A 63 25.51 10.79 9.72
CA HIS A 63 26.64 11.72 9.69
C HIS A 63 26.20 13.14 10.06
N PHE A 64 25.07 13.59 9.51
CA PHE A 64 24.46 14.87 9.88
C PHE A 64 24.18 14.95 11.39
N ILE A 65 23.57 13.92 11.98
CA ILE A 65 23.28 13.90 13.42
C ILE A 65 24.57 13.97 14.24
N ALA A 66 25.59 13.17 13.90
CA ALA A 66 26.86 13.17 14.61
C ALA A 66 27.58 14.53 14.55
N LEU A 67 27.46 15.26 13.44
CA LEU A 67 28.06 16.60 13.29
C LEU A 67 27.37 17.67 14.15
N TYR A 68 26.03 17.67 14.19
CA TYR A 68 25.26 18.72 14.88
C TYR A 68 24.93 18.40 16.33
N PHE A 69 25.03 17.13 16.74
CA PHE A 69 24.75 16.66 18.09
C PHE A 69 25.92 15.81 18.61
N PRO A 70 27.05 16.45 18.97
CA PRO A 70 28.29 15.76 19.35
C PRO A 70 28.17 14.92 20.63
N GLN A 71 27.09 15.09 21.40
CA GLN A 71 26.79 14.25 22.55
C GLN A 71 26.37 12.81 22.18
N PHE A 72 26.01 12.57 20.92
CA PHE A 72 25.70 11.22 20.43
C PHE A 72 26.94 10.62 19.79
N ASP A 73 27.32 9.44 20.27
CA ASP A 73 28.35 8.64 19.62
C ASP A 73 27.85 8.13 18.26
N LEU A 74 28.76 7.52 17.50
CA LEU A 74 28.46 7.06 16.14
C LEU A 74 27.33 6.00 16.12
N PHE A 75 27.27 5.15 17.15
CA PHE A 75 26.20 4.16 17.27
C PHE A 75 24.83 4.84 17.47
N ARG A 76 24.69 5.73 18.46
CA ARG A 76 23.43 6.42 18.74
C ARG A 76 23.03 7.33 17.59
N ALA A 77 23.97 8.01 16.95
CA ALA A 77 23.68 8.84 15.77
C ALA A 77 23.07 8.00 14.64
N HIS A 78 23.65 6.82 14.35
CA HIS A 78 23.10 5.91 13.33
C HIS A 78 21.76 5.31 13.76
N GLY A 79 21.65 4.93 15.04
CA GLY A 79 20.41 4.42 15.62
C GLY A 79 19.26 5.42 15.52
N ILE A 80 19.51 6.70 15.81
CA ILE A 80 18.55 7.81 15.67
C ILE A 80 18.18 8.01 14.19
N ALA A 81 19.14 7.96 13.27
CA ALA A 81 18.85 8.06 11.84
C ALA A 81 17.90 6.94 11.37
N VAL A 82 18.15 5.70 11.79
CA VAL A 82 17.26 4.56 11.55
C VAL A 82 15.88 4.81 12.18
N LEU A 83 15.82 5.25 13.43
CA LEU A 83 14.56 5.55 14.12
C LEU A 83 13.73 6.62 13.38
N ILE A 84 14.36 7.67 12.86
CA ILE A 84 13.69 8.70 12.04
C ILE A 84 13.05 8.08 10.80
N ILE A 85 13.76 7.20 10.09
CA ILE A 85 13.20 6.50 8.92
C ILE A 85 12.01 5.64 9.32
N LEU A 86 12.09 4.90 10.44
CA LEU A 86 10.99 4.09 10.95
C LEU A 86 9.76 4.96 11.28
N LEU A 87 9.95 6.14 11.87
CA LEU A 87 8.87 7.09 12.16
C LEU A 87 8.24 7.64 10.87
N ILE A 88 9.04 7.92 9.83
CA ILE A 88 8.52 8.29 8.51
C ILE A 88 7.66 7.16 7.92
N PHE A 89 8.12 5.91 8.02
CA PHE A 89 7.30 4.76 7.61
C PHE A 89 6.01 4.64 8.42
N MET A 90 6.04 4.93 9.71
CA MET A 90 4.85 4.93 10.56
C MET A 90 3.82 5.99 10.15
N LEU A 91 4.26 7.12 9.58
CA LEU A 91 3.38 8.15 9.03
C LEU A 91 2.82 7.78 7.66
N TYR A 92 3.66 7.24 6.78
CA TYR A 92 3.30 6.90 5.40
C TYR A 92 2.42 5.65 5.31
N THR A 93 2.75 4.60 6.07
CA THR A 93 2.12 3.28 5.97
C THR A 93 0.60 3.30 6.19
N PRO A 94 0.05 3.99 7.21
CA PRO A 94 -1.40 4.07 7.40
C PRO A 94 -2.13 4.69 6.19
N LEU A 95 -1.50 5.64 5.49
CA LEU A 95 -2.07 6.25 4.29
C LEU A 95 -2.20 5.21 3.18
N VAL A 96 -1.15 4.42 2.92
CA VAL A 96 -1.16 3.34 1.92
C VAL A 96 -2.14 2.24 2.30
N ILE A 97 -2.14 1.80 3.55
CA ILE A 97 -3.09 0.79 4.05
C ILE A 97 -4.53 1.25 3.88
N LYS A 98 -4.81 2.54 4.08
CA LYS A 98 -6.15 3.11 3.82
C LYS A 98 -6.49 3.06 2.34
N GLN A 99 -5.54 3.28 1.42
CA GLN A 99 -5.79 3.08 -0.01
C GLN A 99 -6.16 1.62 -0.29
N ILE A 100 -5.34 0.69 0.20
CA ILE A 100 -5.52 -0.75 0.00
C ILE A 100 -6.87 -1.22 0.57
N LYS A 101 -7.23 -0.79 1.78
CA LYS A 101 -8.53 -1.11 2.41
C LYS A 101 -9.73 -0.79 1.51
N HIS A 102 -9.62 0.28 0.74
CA HIS A 102 -10.70 0.79 -0.12
C HIS A 102 -10.46 0.52 -1.60
N SER A 103 -9.58 -0.42 -1.93
CA SER A 103 -9.35 -0.82 -3.32
C SER A 103 -9.02 -2.29 -3.52
N SER A 104 -8.44 -2.99 -2.55
CA SER A 104 -8.16 -4.43 -2.66
C SER A 104 -8.35 -5.17 -1.35
N ASN A 105 -9.31 -6.11 -1.34
CA ASN A 105 -9.62 -6.89 -0.15
C ASN A 105 -8.50 -7.91 0.18
N SER A 106 -8.00 -8.63 -0.84
CA SER A 106 -6.96 -9.64 -0.65
C SER A 106 -5.68 -9.02 -0.07
N LEU A 107 -5.20 -7.93 -0.66
CA LEU A 107 -3.98 -7.27 -0.22
C LEU A 107 -4.16 -6.60 1.15
N TYR A 108 -5.36 -6.09 1.46
CA TYR A 108 -5.64 -5.53 2.78
C TYR A 108 -5.49 -6.58 3.89
N GLN A 109 -6.03 -7.79 3.69
CA GLN A 109 -5.90 -8.85 4.70
C GLN A 109 -4.43 -9.20 4.97
N GLN A 110 -3.59 -9.19 3.93
CA GLN A 110 -2.15 -9.48 4.05
C GLN A 110 -1.37 -8.38 4.79
N LEU A 111 -1.76 -7.11 4.63
CA LEU A 111 -0.95 -5.96 5.07
C LEU A 111 -1.57 -5.12 6.18
N ARG A 112 -2.81 -5.37 6.61
CA ARG A 112 -3.53 -4.52 7.60
C ARG A 112 -2.78 -4.32 8.93
N HIS A 113 -1.93 -5.26 9.33
CA HIS A 113 -1.18 -5.20 10.59
C HIS A 113 0.22 -4.56 10.46
N THR A 114 0.60 -4.08 9.28
CA THR A 114 1.90 -3.44 9.06
C THR A 114 2.18 -2.27 10.01
N PRO A 115 1.23 -1.34 10.30
CA PRO A 115 1.48 -0.27 11.28
C PRO A 115 1.85 -0.79 12.67
N LEU A 116 1.20 -1.85 13.14
CA LEU A 116 1.51 -2.47 14.43
C LEU A 116 2.91 -3.08 14.44
N LYS A 117 3.29 -3.78 13.35
CA LYS A 117 4.65 -4.34 13.21
C LYS A 117 5.71 -3.23 13.24
N LEU A 118 5.47 -2.11 12.56
CA LEU A 118 6.37 -0.95 12.60
C LEU A 118 6.46 -0.33 14.00
N ALA A 119 5.33 -0.20 14.72
CA ALA A 119 5.33 0.29 16.09
C ALA A 119 6.17 -0.58 17.03
N ILE A 120 6.08 -1.92 16.91
CA ILE A 120 6.92 -2.84 17.66
C ILE A 120 8.40 -2.62 17.33
N LEU A 121 8.76 -2.51 16.04
CA LEU A 121 10.14 -2.25 15.62
C LEU A 121 10.67 -0.91 16.14
N ILE A 122 9.83 0.13 16.19
CA ILE A 122 10.18 1.44 16.76
C ILE A 122 10.53 1.29 18.25
N ILE A 123 9.70 0.57 19.01
CA ILE A 123 9.96 0.34 20.44
C ILE A 123 11.27 -0.42 20.62
N ILE A 124 11.48 -1.50 19.85
CA ILE A 124 12.73 -2.28 19.90
C ILE A 124 13.93 -1.40 19.55
N GLN A 125 13.83 -0.55 18.52
CA GLN A 125 14.92 0.36 18.13
C GLN A 125 15.22 1.38 19.24
N THR A 126 14.20 1.96 19.86
CA THR A 126 14.36 2.90 20.98
C THR A 126 15.05 2.23 22.17
N VAL A 127 14.66 0.99 22.51
CA VAL A 127 15.32 0.21 23.57
C VAL A 127 16.77 -0.11 23.18
N ASN A 128 17.03 -0.44 21.92
CA ASN A 128 18.38 -0.73 21.44
C ASN A 128 19.30 0.51 21.58
N ILE A 129 18.81 1.69 21.21
CA ILE A 129 19.55 2.96 21.35
C ILE A 129 19.79 3.31 22.81
N ALA A 130 18.80 3.11 23.69
CA ALA A 130 18.87 3.56 25.07
C ALA A 130 19.68 2.63 25.98
N TYR A 131 19.71 1.31 25.71
CA TYR A 131 20.22 0.33 26.67
C TYR A 131 21.14 -0.75 26.10
N LEU A 132 20.84 -1.29 24.92
CA LEU A 132 21.53 -2.51 24.43
C LEU A 132 22.76 -2.21 23.57
N GLU A 133 22.71 -1.10 22.84
CA GLU A 133 23.74 -0.65 21.90
C GLU A 133 24.24 -1.73 20.91
N SER A 134 23.31 -2.58 20.43
CA SER A 134 23.64 -3.70 19.56
C SER A 134 23.53 -3.34 18.07
N LEU A 135 24.66 -3.38 17.36
CA LEU A 135 24.72 -3.20 15.91
C LEU A 135 23.90 -4.26 15.16
N VAL A 136 24.01 -5.52 15.58
CA VAL A 136 23.28 -6.65 14.96
C VAL A 136 21.78 -6.42 15.07
N LEU A 137 21.29 -6.06 16.27
CA LEU A 137 19.87 -5.78 16.47
C LEU A 137 19.41 -4.61 15.59
N GLN A 138 20.22 -3.56 15.47
CA GLN A 138 19.90 -2.41 14.63
C GLN A 138 19.78 -2.81 13.15
N ILE A 139 20.69 -3.63 12.62
CA ILE A 139 20.63 -4.13 11.25
C ILE A 139 19.35 -4.95 11.03
N ILE A 140 19.03 -5.86 11.96
CA ILE A 140 17.83 -6.70 11.89
C ILE A 140 16.56 -5.84 11.91
N VAL A 141 16.48 -4.88 12.84
CA VAL A 141 15.34 -3.97 12.95
C VAL A 141 15.18 -3.14 11.69
N PHE A 142 16.28 -2.62 11.15
CA PHE A 142 16.24 -1.82 9.93
C PHE A 142 15.80 -2.65 8.73
N PHE A 143 16.31 -3.88 8.58
CA PHE A 143 15.88 -4.81 7.55
C PHE A 143 14.36 -5.06 7.59
N PHE A 144 13.82 -5.38 8.77
CA PHE A 144 12.38 -5.60 8.92
C PHE A 144 11.56 -4.32 8.69
N ALA A 145 12.08 -3.15 9.09
CA ALA A 145 11.45 -1.87 8.81
C ALA A 145 11.35 -1.60 7.31
N LEU A 146 12.42 -1.87 6.54
CA LEU A 146 12.38 -1.77 5.07
C LEU A 146 11.40 -2.77 4.44
N SER A 147 11.38 -4.00 4.96
CA SER A 147 10.45 -5.04 4.50
C SER A 147 8.99 -4.58 4.66
N PHE A 148 8.61 -4.17 5.88
CA PHE A 148 7.24 -3.82 6.22
C PHE A 148 6.84 -2.44 5.71
N GLY A 149 7.72 -1.44 5.84
CA GLY A 149 7.44 -0.04 5.52
C GLY A 149 7.55 0.33 4.04
N PHE A 150 8.21 -0.49 3.22
CA PHE A 150 8.44 -0.17 1.81
C PHE A 150 8.23 -1.37 0.87
N VAL A 151 9.04 -2.44 1.02
CA VAL A 151 9.11 -3.55 0.05
C VAL A 151 7.76 -4.21 -0.17
N ARG A 152 7.04 -4.54 0.92
CA ARG A 152 5.74 -5.21 0.86
C ARG A 152 4.63 -4.36 0.23
N PHE A 153 4.78 -3.04 0.17
CA PHE A 153 3.81 -2.18 -0.52
C PHE A 153 4.09 -2.09 -2.02
N TYR A 154 5.36 -2.15 -2.42
CA TYR A 154 5.74 -2.12 -3.83
C TYR A 154 5.41 -3.43 -4.55
N LYS A 155 5.42 -4.56 -3.84
CA LYS A 155 5.28 -5.91 -4.41
C LYS A 155 3.92 -6.53 -4.11
N GLU A 156 3.28 -7.11 -5.12
CA GLU A 156 2.15 -8.02 -4.96
C GLU A 156 2.45 -9.39 -5.60
N ASN A 157 2.14 -10.47 -4.88
CA ASN A 157 2.49 -11.84 -5.27
C ASN A 157 1.24 -12.68 -5.58
N MET A 158 1.49 -13.95 -5.93
CA MET A 158 0.52 -15.03 -6.06
C MET A 158 -0.34 -14.97 -7.33
N PHE A 159 0.12 -14.27 -8.36
CA PHE A 159 -0.58 -14.28 -9.64
C PHE A 159 -0.38 -15.62 -10.35
N ARG A 160 -1.47 -16.16 -10.91
CA ARG A 160 -1.46 -17.44 -11.63
C ARG A 160 -0.49 -17.40 -12.82
N LYS A 161 0.08 -18.54 -13.20
CA LYS A 161 1.04 -18.65 -14.32
C LYS A 161 0.49 -18.08 -15.64
N ASN A 162 -0.80 -18.25 -15.90
CA ASN A 162 -1.48 -17.80 -17.12
C ASN A 162 -1.87 -16.31 -17.09
N THR A 163 -1.61 -15.59 -16.00
CA THR A 163 -1.92 -14.16 -15.90
C THR A 163 -0.94 -13.35 -16.76
N GLN A 164 -1.49 -12.72 -17.80
CA GLN A 164 -0.84 -11.79 -18.71
C GLN A 164 -0.90 -10.33 -18.22
N ASN A 165 -0.16 -9.45 -18.89
CA ASN A 165 -0.06 -8.02 -18.55
C ASN A 165 -1.39 -7.26 -18.61
N GLU A 166 -2.30 -7.64 -19.51
CA GLU A 166 -3.62 -7.02 -19.62
C GLU A 166 -4.44 -7.19 -18.33
N HIS A 167 -4.38 -8.37 -17.71
CA HIS A 167 -5.09 -8.63 -16.46
C HIS A 167 -4.52 -7.80 -15.31
N TYR A 168 -3.20 -7.60 -15.27
CA TYR A 168 -2.54 -6.72 -14.32
C TYR A 168 -3.00 -5.28 -14.48
N PHE A 169 -3.13 -4.84 -15.73
CA PHE A 169 -3.64 -3.51 -16.06
C PHE A 169 -5.10 -3.37 -15.61
N TYR A 170 -5.98 -4.30 -15.99
CA TYR A 170 -7.39 -4.24 -15.61
C TYR A 170 -7.58 -4.22 -14.10
N LEU A 171 -6.88 -5.09 -13.36
CA LEU A 171 -6.93 -5.12 -11.91
C LEU A 171 -6.48 -3.78 -11.28
N GLN A 172 -5.38 -3.19 -11.78
CA GLN A 172 -4.86 -1.92 -11.26
C GLN A 172 -5.84 -0.76 -11.55
N GLU A 173 -6.40 -0.71 -12.75
CA GLU A 173 -7.37 0.32 -13.14
C GLU A 173 -8.66 0.21 -12.33
N THR A 174 -9.16 -1.02 -12.11
CA THR A 174 -10.30 -1.28 -11.24
C THR A 174 -10.03 -0.81 -9.81
N ARG A 175 -8.86 -1.13 -9.24
CA ARG A 175 -8.47 -0.67 -7.90
C ARG A 175 -8.38 0.86 -7.83
N ARG A 176 -7.91 1.51 -8.89
CA ARG A 176 -7.82 2.96 -8.97
C ARG A 176 -9.21 3.59 -8.93
N ILE A 177 -10.18 3.09 -9.70
CA ILE A 177 -11.54 3.63 -9.62
C ILE A 177 -12.23 3.30 -8.28
N CYS A 178 -11.96 2.14 -7.66
CA CYS A 178 -12.45 1.82 -6.31
C CYS A 178 -12.00 2.87 -5.28
N PHE A 179 -10.70 3.19 -5.27
CA PHE A 179 -10.19 4.18 -4.33
C PHE A 179 -10.72 5.59 -4.63
N TRP A 180 -10.91 5.91 -5.91
CA TRP A 180 -11.48 7.19 -6.32
C TRP A 180 -12.93 7.34 -5.88
N SER A 181 -13.77 6.32 -6.03
CA SER A 181 -15.18 6.39 -5.59
C SER A 181 -15.26 6.59 -4.07
N TYR A 182 -14.41 5.88 -3.31
CA TYR A 182 -14.26 6.13 -1.87
C TYR A 182 -13.85 7.58 -1.54
N LYS A 183 -12.91 8.17 -2.28
CA LYS A 183 -12.55 9.59 -2.11
C LYS A 183 -13.74 10.52 -2.36
N GLN A 184 -14.60 10.23 -3.34
CA GLN A 184 -15.79 11.06 -3.58
C GLN A 184 -16.76 10.97 -2.40
N ILE A 185 -16.98 9.79 -1.83
CA ILE A 185 -17.79 9.62 -0.61
C ILE A 185 -17.23 10.50 0.52
N LEU A 186 -15.93 10.45 0.78
CA LEU A 186 -15.30 11.28 1.81
C LEU A 186 -15.46 12.78 1.54
N LYS A 187 -15.29 13.21 0.27
CA LYS A 187 -15.47 14.61 -0.13
C LYS A 187 -16.91 15.08 0.08
N ILE A 188 -17.89 14.24 -0.23
CA ILE A 188 -19.30 14.53 -0.02
C ILE A 188 -19.60 14.62 1.48
N LYS A 189 -19.21 13.61 2.27
CA LYS A 189 -19.35 13.63 3.74
C LYS A 189 -18.77 14.90 4.36
N PHE A 190 -17.57 15.29 3.92
CA PHE A 190 -16.94 16.52 4.37
C PHE A 190 -17.78 17.75 4.04
N LYS A 191 -18.25 17.89 2.79
CA LYS A 191 -19.15 19.00 2.41
C LYS A 191 -20.45 19.01 3.22
N THR A 192 -21.03 17.83 3.48
CA THR A 192 -22.28 17.68 4.24
C THR A 192 -22.14 18.18 5.68
N MET A 193 -20.97 18.01 6.31
CA MET A 193 -20.73 18.52 7.68
C MET A 193 -20.89 20.04 7.80
N PHE A 194 -20.66 20.80 6.72
CA PHE A 194 -20.79 22.26 6.70
C PHE A 194 -22.15 22.77 6.21
N LYS A 195 -23.14 21.89 6.03
CA LYS A 195 -24.47 22.27 5.53
C LYS A 195 -25.56 22.09 6.59
N ALA A 196 -26.47 23.07 6.64
CA ALA A 196 -27.63 23.04 7.53
C ALA A 196 -28.50 21.80 7.29
N LYS A 197 -28.99 21.19 8.38
CA LYS A 197 -29.73 19.91 8.35
C LYS A 197 -30.95 19.92 7.44
N ASN A 198 -31.65 21.05 7.35
CA ASN A 198 -32.91 21.15 6.57
C ASN A 198 -32.72 21.82 5.19
N SER A 199 -31.48 21.98 4.73
CA SER A 199 -31.23 22.59 3.42
C SER A 199 -31.45 21.61 2.27
N LYS A 200 -32.09 22.06 1.19
CA LYS A 200 -32.21 21.29 -0.07
C LYS A 200 -30.85 20.83 -0.60
N ALA A 201 -29.80 21.65 -0.39
CA ALA A 201 -28.43 21.33 -0.76
C ALA A 201 -27.88 20.10 -0.01
N ARG A 202 -28.26 19.89 1.25
CA ARG A 202 -27.86 18.72 2.03
C ARG A 202 -28.54 17.45 1.53
N GLN A 203 -29.84 17.51 1.22
CA GLN A 203 -30.58 16.38 0.66
C GLN A 203 -29.97 15.92 -0.68
N LEU A 204 -29.55 16.87 -1.53
CA LEU A 204 -28.88 16.55 -2.79
C LEU A 204 -27.50 15.88 -2.56
N LEU A 205 -26.73 16.33 -1.55
CA LEU A 205 -25.47 15.70 -1.18
C LEU A 205 -25.68 14.27 -0.64
N GLU A 206 -26.73 14.03 0.14
CA GLU A 206 -27.06 12.70 0.67
C GLU A 206 -27.46 11.73 -0.46
N GLN A 207 -28.19 12.20 -1.48
CA GLN A 207 -28.48 11.41 -2.67
C GLN A 207 -27.21 11.06 -3.47
N GLN A 208 -26.33 12.06 -3.68
CA GLN A 208 -25.03 11.83 -4.33
C GLN A 208 -24.15 10.86 -3.53
N GLU A 209 -24.17 10.95 -2.19
CA GLU A 209 -23.44 10.04 -1.33
C GLU A 209 -23.87 8.59 -1.55
N LYS A 210 -25.20 8.33 -1.57
CA LYS A 210 -25.75 6.99 -1.84
C LYS A 210 -25.29 6.45 -3.19
N GLN A 211 -25.37 7.25 -4.25
CA GLN A 211 -24.90 6.86 -5.58
C GLN A 211 -23.42 6.43 -5.57
N PHE A 212 -22.55 7.18 -4.89
CA PHE A 212 -21.13 6.81 -4.80
C PHE A 212 -20.86 5.62 -3.88
N ILE A 213 -21.66 5.41 -2.84
CA ILE A 213 -21.61 4.22 -1.99
C ILE A 213 -21.95 2.97 -2.83
N ASP A 214 -23.04 3.02 -3.60
CA ASP A 214 -23.46 1.90 -4.44
C ASP A 214 -22.41 1.58 -5.51
N LEU A 215 -21.87 2.62 -6.17
CA LEU A 215 -20.76 2.48 -7.10
C LEU A 215 -19.53 1.85 -6.43
N TYR A 216 -19.15 2.31 -5.25
CA TYR A 216 -18.01 1.75 -4.51
C TYR A 216 -18.21 0.27 -4.16
N ILE A 217 -19.40 -0.12 -3.71
CA ILE A 217 -19.74 -1.52 -3.40
C ILE A 217 -19.64 -2.38 -4.66
N GLN A 218 -20.20 -1.91 -5.78
CA GLN A 218 -20.12 -2.61 -7.07
C GLN A 218 -18.66 -2.81 -7.49
N LEU A 219 -17.84 -1.76 -7.41
CA LEU A 219 -16.44 -1.79 -7.82
C LEU A 219 -15.60 -2.73 -6.96
N ILE A 220 -15.79 -2.74 -5.64
CA ILE A 220 -15.06 -3.66 -4.76
C ILE A 220 -15.46 -5.12 -4.99
N ARG A 221 -16.74 -5.39 -5.23
CA ARG A 221 -17.19 -6.75 -5.58
C ARG A 221 -16.53 -7.22 -6.86
N TYR A 222 -16.52 -6.34 -7.87
CA TYR A 222 -15.88 -6.60 -9.15
C TYR A 222 -14.35 -6.80 -9.03
N GLU A 223 -13.66 -5.98 -8.22
CA GLU A 223 -12.23 -6.18 -7.93
C GLU A 223 -11.96 -7.54 -7.29
N ASN A 224 -12.79 -7.96 -6.34
CA ASN A 224 -12.63 -9.23 -5.66
C ASN A 224 -12.80 -10.41 -6.63
N GLU A 225 -13.78 -10.35 -7.54
CA GLU A 225 -13.98 -11.37 -8.57
C GLU A 225 -12.82 -11.43 -9.58
N LEU A 226 -12.32 -10.27 -10.02
CA LEU A 226 -11.13 -10.19 -10.87
C LEU A 226 -9.91 -10.78 -10.15
N CYS A 227 -9.71 -10.41 -8.89
CA CYS A 227 -8.59 -10.89 -8.08
C CYS A 227 -8.63 -12.42 -7.94
N LYS A 228 -9.80 -12.99 -7.60
CA LYS A 228 -10.00 -14.45 -7.54
C LYS A 228 -9.72 -15.18 -8.86
N THR A 229 -10.00 -14.52 -9.99
CA THR A 229 -9.76 -15.08 -11.32
C THR A 229 -8.26 -15.16 -11.64
N HIS A 230 -7.47 -14.18 -11.21
CA HIS A 230 -6.06 -14.02 -11.62
C HIS A 230 -5.02 -14.36 -10.55
N LYS A 231 -5.44 -14.50 -9.29
CA LYS A 231 -4.57 -14.75 -8.13
C LYS A 231 -4.95 -16.06 -7.45
N HIS A 232 -3.97 -16.72 -6.86
CA HIS A 232 -4.20 -17.81 -5.91
C HIS A 232 -4.69 -17.20 -4.59
N LEU A 233 -5.75 -17.77 -4.02
CA LEU A 233 -6.36 -17.27 -2.80
C LEU A 233 -5.42 -17.47 -1.60
N ASP A 234 -4.80 -18.65 -1.54
CA ASP A 234 -3.96 -19.09 -0.43
C ASP A 234 -2.62 -19.67 -0.90
N VAL A 235 -1.64 -19.68 0.00
CA VAL A 235 -0.28 -20.17 -0.25
C VAL A 235 -0.28 -21.67 -0.59
N GLU A 236 -1.14 -22.44 0.05
CA GLU A 236 -1.32 -23.88 -0.22
C GLU A 236 -1.71 -24.12 -1.68
N THR A 237 -2.77 -23.44 -2.15
CA THR A 237 -3.22 -23.55 -3.55
C THR A 237 -2.17 -23.08 -4.57
N TYR A 238 -1.24 -22.21 -4.15
CA TYR A 238 -0.11 -21.81 -5.00
C TYR A 238 0.97 -22.89 -5.02
N LEU A 239 1.35 -23.42 -3.86
CA LEU A 239 2.33 -24.52 -3.75
C LEU A 239 1.87 -25.76 -4.49
N ASP A 240 0.58 -26.10 -4.40
CA ASP A 240 -0.04 -27.19 -5.16
C ASP A 240 0.01 -26.97 -6.67
N SER A 241 0.09 -25.71 -7.15
CA SER A 241 0.21 -25.39 -8.59
C SER A 241 1.65 -25.38 -9.11
N LEU A 242 2.62 -25.51 -8.20
CA LEU A 242 4.04 -25.63 -8.50
C LEU A 242 4.49 -27.09 -8.56
N MET A 243 3.85 -27.97 -7.79
CA MET A 243 3.98 -29.43 -7.87
C MET A 243 3.28 -29.98 -9.12
#